data_AF-A0A3L7NNA7-F1
#
_entry.id   AF-A0A3L7NNA7-F1
#
_cell.length_a   1.000
_cell.length_b   1.000
_cell.length_c   1.000
_cell.angle_alpha   90.00
_cell.angle_beta   90.00
_cell.angle_gamma   90.00
#
_symmetry.space_group_name_H-M   'P 1'
#
loop_
_entity.id
_entity.type
_entity.pdbx_description
1 polymer ?
#
loop_
_entity_poly.entity_id
_entity_poly.type
_entity_poly.pdbx_seq_one_letter_code
_entity_poly.pdbx_strand_id
1 'polypeptide(L)' 'MAVTRVADGKPVAKAYVKVYTRFEDGSVAFYKDGFSDIRGRFDYASLSTDDALRAKRFSILVTSPEEGAVVREADAPGR' A
#
# COMPACT_ATOMS: atom_id res chain seq x y z
N MET A 1 4.23 -5.13 1.39
CA MET A 1 3.70 -5.62 0.09
C MET A 1 4.83 -5.72 -0.93
N ALA A 2 4.75 -6.69 -1.85
CA ALA A 2 5.63 -6.76 -3.03
C ALA A 2 5.03 -5.95 -4.19
N VAL A 3 5.86 -5.18 -4.88
CA VAL A 3 5.54 -4.47 -6.12
C VAL A 3 6.39 -5.09 -7.22
N THR A 4 5.76 -5.91 -8.04
CA THR A 4 6.42 -6.65 -9.12
C THR A 4 5.64 -6.50 -10.42
N ARG A 5 6.35 -6.52 -11.54
CA ARG A 5 5.75 -6.63 -12.87
C ARG A 5 4.99 -7.94 -12.99
N VAL A 6 3.81 -7.91 -13.59
CA VAL A 6 3.01 -9.12 -13.83
C VAL A 6 3.67 -10.01 -14.89
N ALA A 7 4.31 -9.41 -15.89
CA ALA A 7 4.87 -10.13 -17.03
C ALA A 7 6.04 -11.06 -16.68
N ASP A 8 6.94 -10.63 -15.78
CA ASP A 8 8.19 -11.35 -15.50
C ASP A 8 8.53 -11.46 -14.00
N GLY A 9 7.65 -10.97 -13.12
CA GLY A 9 7.86 -11.01 -11.67
C GLY A 9 9.00 -10.11 -11.17
N LYS A 10 9.62 -9.29 -12.02
CA LYS A 10 10.72 -8.42 -11.59
C LYS A 10 10.23 -7.34 -10.64
N PRO A 11 11.01 -6.98 -9.61
CA PRO A 11 10.66 -5.91 -8.69
C PRO A 11 10.60 -4.56 -9.40
N VAL A 12 9.64 -3.73 -9.02
CA VAL A 12 9.53 -2.34 -9.47
C VAL A 12 9.99 -1.44 -8.32
N ALA A 13 11.20 -0.92 -8.44
CA ALA A 13 11.74 0.07 -7.51
C ALA A 13 11.16 1.46 -7.80
N LYS A 14 11.06 2.31 -6.77
CA LYS A 14 10.55 3.69 -6.88
C LYS A 14 9.13 3.81 -7.46
N ALA A 15 8.31 2.76 -7.37
CA ALA A 15 6.87 2.91 -7.61
C ALA A 15 6.30 3.77 -6.49
N TYR A 16 5.55 4.81 -6.82
CA TYR A 16 4.84 5.63 -5.84
C TYR A 16 3.65 4.84 -5.30
N VAL A 17 3.52 4.79 -3.98
CA VAL A 17 2.46 4.08 -3.28
C VAL A 17 1.73 5.06 -2.39
N LYS A 18 0.39 5.10 -2.49
CA LYS A 18 -0.48 5.91 -1.65
C LYS A 18 -1.54 5.04 -1.01
N VAL A 19 -1.66 5.13 0.31
CA VAL A 19 -2.47 4.25 1.14
C VAL A 19 -3.55 5.05 1.85
N TYR A 20 -4.78 4.55 1.77
CA TYR A 20 -5.94 5.00 2.52
C TYR A 20 -6.45 3.89 3.40
N THR A 21 -7.01 4.23 4.55
CA THR A 21 -7.69 3.29 5.45
C THR A 21 -9.17 3.56 5.47
N ARG A 22 -9.95 2.49 5.60
CA ARG A 22 -11.34 2.52 6.06
C ARG A 22 -11.41 1.96 7.47
N PHE A 23 -12.06 2.68 8.38
CA PHE A 23 -12.27 2.27 9.77
C PHE A 23 -13.60 1.51 9.94
N GLU A 24 -13.82 0.96 11.14
CA GLU A 24 -15.05 0.22 11.48
C GLU A 24 -16.33 1.07 11.36
N ASP A 25 -16.26 2.35 11.70
CA ASP A 25 -17.36 3.32 11.56
C ASP A 25 -17.63 3.73 10.10
N GLY A 26 -16.85 3.21 9.15
CA GLY A 26 -16.94 3.49 7.73
C GLY A 26 -16.22 4.76 7.29
N SER A 27 -15.64 5.54 8.20
CA SER A 27 -14.82 6.70 7.84
C SER A 27 -13.57 6.28 7.06
N VAL A 28 -13.11 7.17 6.19
CA VAL A 28 -11.94 6.96 5.33
C VAL A 28 -10.92 8.06 5.61
N ALA A 29 -9.66 7.68 5.77
CA ALA A 29 -8.56 8.63 5.96
C ALA A 29 -7.36 8.30 5.08
N PHE A 30 -6.58 9.32 4.77
CA PHE A 30 -5.22 9.12 4.29
C PHE A 30 -4.40 8.47 5.40
N TYR A 31 -3.66 7.43 5.05
CA TYR A 31 -2.85 6.68 6.02
C TYR A 31 -1.37 6.97 5.86
N LYS A 32 -0.82 6.69 4.66
CA LYS A 32 0.56 7.06 4.32
C LYS A 32 0.82 6.94 2.82
N ASP A 33 1.93 7.50 2.39
CA ASP A 33 2.47 7.32 1.06
C ASP A 33 3.99 7.17 1.09
N GLY A 34 4.57 6.86 -0.06
CA GLY A 34 6.00 6.78 -0.24
C GLY A 34 6.37 6.02 -1.51
N PHE A 35 7.58 5.50 -1.56
CA PHE A 35 8.11 4.78 -2.72
C PHE A 35 8.53 3.38 -2.35
N SER A 36 8.36 2.43 -3.26
CA SER A 36 8.96 1.10 -3.11
C SER A 36 10.49 1.16 -3.09
N ASP A 37 11.10 0.31 -2.28
CA ASP A 37 12.56 0.19 -2.18
C ASP A 37 13.18 -0.49 -3.41
N ILE A 38 14.51 -0.65 -3.40
CA ILE A 38 15.27 -1.31 -4.49
C ILE A 38 14.86 -2.78 -4.73
N ARG A 39 14.16 -3.41 -3.79
CA ARG A 39 13.64 -4.78 -3.87
C ARG A 39 12.16 -4.79 -4.29
N GLY A 40 11.60 -3.65 -4.66
CA GLY A 40 10.18 -3.51 -4.97
C GLY A 40 9.31 -3.77 -3.74
N ARG A 41 9.77 -3.42 -2.53
CA ARG A 41 8.98 -3.59 -1.31
C ARG A 41 8.49 -2.24 -0.80
N PHE A 42 7.24 -2.23 -0.36
CA PHE A 42 6.66 -1.12 0.36
C PHE A 42 5.99 -1.66 1.60
N ASP A 43 6.40 -1.17 2.77
CA ASP A 43 5.69 -1.40 4.01
C ASP A 43 4.46 -0.48 3.98
N TYR A 44 3.25 -1.05 3.91
CA TYR A 44 1.99 -0.30 3.87
C TYR A 44 1.25 -0.30 5.21
N ALA A 45 1.68 -1.08 6.20
CA ALA A 45 0.92 -1.36 7.41
C ALA A 45 1.62 -0.89 8.70
N SER A 46 2.93 -0.68 8.67
CA SER A 46 3.64 -0.15 9.84
C SER A 46 3.54 1.37 9.85
N LEU A 47 2.78 1.91 10.80
CA LEU A 47 2.87 3.29 11.27
C LEU A 47 2.68 3.24 12.79
N SER A 48 3.46 4.01 13.55
CA SER A 48 3.52 3.99 15.01
C SER A 48 2.33 4.69 15.70
N THR A 49 1.19 4.78 15.02
CA THR A 49 0.01 5.52 15.48
C THR A 49 -1.15 4.55 15.66
N ASP A 50 -1.98 4.80 16.67
CA ASP A 50 -3.16 3.98 17.01
C ASP A 50 -4.13 3.77 15.82
N ASP A 51 -4.06 4.64 14.81
CA ASP A 51 -4.84 4.53 13.57
C ASP A 51 -4.56 3.24 12.79
N ALA A 52 -3.34 2.70 12.86
CA ALA A 52 -2.99 1.42 12.24
C ALA A 52 -3.76 0.26 12.89
N LEU A 53 -3.98 0.34 14.22
CA LEU A 53 -4.68 -0.68 15.01
C LEU A 53 -6.19 -0.64 14.80
N ARG A 54 -6.73 0.50 14.34
CA ARG A 54 -8.17 0.70 14.12
C ARG A 54 -8.57 0.53 12.65
N ALA A 55 -7.61 0.38 11.75
CA ALA A 55 -7.89 0.16 10.34
C ALA A 55 -8.60 -1.18 10.14
N LYS A 56 -9.71 -1.16 9.39
CA LYS A 56 -10.42 -2.38 8.97
C LYS A 56 -9.88 -2.90 7.64
N ARG A 57 -9.66 -1.97 6.70
CA ARG A 57 -9.23 -2.26 5.33
C ARG A 57 -8.36 -1.13 4.79
N PHE A 58 -7.39 -1.49 3.98
CA PHE A 58 -6.52 -0.59 3.24
C PHE A 58 -6.91 -0.55 1.76
N SER A 59 -6.86 0.63 1.17
CA SER A 59 -6.87 0.85 -0.28
C SER A 59 -5.52 1.44 -0.67
N ILE A 60 -4.82 0.76 -1.57
CA ILE A 60 -3.42 0.99 -1.90
C ILE A 60 -3.32 1.28 -3.40
N LEU A 61 -3.09 2.53 -3.76
CA LEU A 61 -2.71 2.93 -5.10
C LEU A 61 -1.21 2.70 -5.27
N VAL A 62 -0.82 2.03 -6.36
CA VAL A 62 0.57 1.89 -6.81
C VAL A 62 0.67 2.48 -8.21
N THR A 63 1.63 3.35 -8.46
CA THR A 63 1.86 3.97 -9.77
C THR A 63 3.33 4.07 -10.11
N SER A 64 3.65 3.86 -11.39
CA SER A 64 4.97 4.05 -11.96
C SER A 64 4.83 4.59 -13.39
N PRO A 65 5.77 5.40 -13.89
CA PRO A 65 5.73 5.88 -15.26
C PRO A 65 5.74 4.76 -16.31
N GLU A 66 6.48 3.68 -16.06
CA GLU A 66 6.70 2.61 -17.03
C GLU A 66 5.62 1.51 -16.99
N GLU A 67 5.13 1.15 -15.80
CA GLU A 67 4.14 0.07 -15.63
C GLU A 67 2.69 0.57 -15.49
N GLY A 68 2.50 1.88 -15.45
CA GLY A 68 1.20 2.51 -15.20
C GLY A 68 0.77 2.43 -13.73
N ALA A 69 -0.53 2.36 -13.49
CA ALA A 69 -1.11 2.44 -12.15
C ALA A 69 -2.12 1.32 -11.87
N VAL A 70 -2.21 0.93 -10.60
CA VAL A 70 -3.14 -0.08 -10.13
C VAL A 70 -3.56 0.18 -8.70
N VAL A 71 -4.82 -0.16 -8.37
CA VAL A 71 -5.32 -0.16 -6.99
C VAL A 71 -5.40 -1.60 -6.48
N ARG A 72 -5.00 -1.79 -5.23
CA ARG A 72 -5.12 -3.05 -4.48
C ARG A 72 -5.79 -2.77 -3.14
N GLU A 73 -6.51 -3.76 -2.65
CA GLU A 73 -7.10 -3.71 -1.32
C GLU A 73 -6.52 -4.82 -0.47
N ALA A 74 -6.35 -4.55 0.82
CA ALA A 74 -5.90 -5.52 1.80
C ALA A 74 -6.67 -5.31 3.10
N ASP A 75 -7.10 -6.38 3.74
CA ASP A 75 -7.59 -6.29 5.11
C ASP A 75 -6.44 -5.91 6.05
N ALA A 76 -6.77 -5.38 7.23
CA ALA A 76 -5.73 -5.11 8.21
C ALA A 76 -5.00 -6.42 8.59
N PRO A 77 -3.67 -6.37 8.84
CA PRO A 77 -2.94 -7.56 9.27
C PRO A 77 -3.65 -8.21 10.45
N GLY A 78 -3.97 -9.50 10.32
CA GLY A 78 -4.48 -10.28 11.44
C GLY A 78 -3.49 -10.23 12.60
N ARG A 79 -4.03 -10.14 13.83
CA ARG A 79 -3.25 -10.18 15.06
C ARG A 79 -2.51 -11.50 15.23
#